data_AF-A0A1A8R5P2-F1
#
_entry.id   AF-A0A1A8R5P2-F1
#
_cell.length_a   1.000
_cell.length_b   1.000
_cell.length_c   1.000
_cell.angle_alpha   90.00
_cell.angle_beta   90.00
_cell.angle_gamma   90.00
#
_symmetry.space_group_name_H-M   'P 1'
#
loop_
_entity.id
_entity.type
_entity.pdbx_description
1 polymer ?
#
loop_
_entity_poly.entity_id
_entity_poly.type
_entity_poly.pdbx_seq_one_letter_code
_entity_poly.pdbx_strand_id
1 'polypeptide(L)'
;TKGKVKMIVNFTYSYLSAQLELNVWMPRLPLQIELSDTELGQIKSWRVPILTSKRSDWNSDEAERKGKGCMLQLQHALVRVLTYFVAEQEDPRDPTAYFLGSDWQVDVTRLVRYFMKVEDPRVARLQEGRVLSGRDFGTTTIQVFSPLSDVILAKTTVKVVDDKVSITELGVQL
;
A
#
# COMPACT_ATOMS: atom_id res chain seq x y z
N THR A 1 -21.55 5.78 -5.27
CA THR A 1 -21.66 5.46 -6.70
C THR A 1 -21.56 3.95 -6.87
N LYS A 2 -22.38 3.34 -7.73
CA LYS A 2 -22.43 1.88 -7.93
C LYS A 2 -22.10 1.55 -9.39
N GLY A 3 -21.50 0.38 -9.63
CA GLY A 3 -21.21 -0.12 -10.97
C GLY A 3 -22.47 -0.72 -11.61
N LYS A 4 -22.51 -0.80 -12.94
CA LYS A 4 -23.66 -1.34 -13.68
C LYS A 4 -23.22 -2.05 -14.96
N VAL A 5 -23.78 -3.22 -15.22
CA VAL A 5 -23.61 -3.98 -16.47
C VAL A 5 -24.64 -3.48 -17.49
N LYS A 6 -24.32 -3.56 -18.79
CA LYS A 6 -25.18 -3.16 -19.91
C LYS A 6 -25.67 -1.71 -19.83
N MET A 7 -24.81 -0.79 -19.41
CA MET A 7 -25.13 0.62 -19.36
C MET A 7 -25.06 1.23 -20.76
N ILE A 8 -26.18 1.71 -21.29
CA ILE A 8 -26.21 2.41 -22.56
C ILE A 8 -25.69 3.84 -22.37
N VAL A 9 -24.63 4.19 -23.08
CA VAL A 9 -24.06 5.54 -23.12
C VAL A 9 -24.26 6.12 -24.51
N ASN A 10 -24.85 7.32 -24.54
CA ASN A 10 -25.06 8.06 -25.78
C ASN A 10 -23.85 8.96 -26.03
N PHE A 11 -23.21 8.78 -27.18
CA PHE A 11 -22.14 9.63 -27.69
C PHE A 11 -22.72 10.56 -28.74
N THR A 12 -22.51 11.86 -28.57
CA THR A 12 -23.00 12.89 -29.50
C THR A 12 -21.85 13.79 -29.92
N TYR A 13 -21.70 14.02 -31.23
CA TYR A 13 -20.76 14.98 -31.78
C TYR A 13 -21.40 15.73 -32.95
N SER A 14 -21.75 16.99 -32.74
CA SER A 14 -22.54 17.78 -33.69
C SER A 14 -23.84 17.05 -34.06
N TYR A 15 -24.06 16.71 -35.35
CA TYR A 15 -25.22 15.97 -35.84
C TYR A 15 -25.07 14.44 -35.74
N LEU A 16 -23.89 13.93 -35.36
CA LEU A 16 -23.66 12.51 -35.21
C LEU A 16 -24.08 12.05 -33.81
N SER A 17 -24.79 10.93 -33.74
CA SER A 17 -25.11 10.25 -32.49
C SER A 17 -24.87 8.75 -32.62
N ALA A 18 -24.37 8.13 -31.56
CA ALA A 18 -24.19 6.69 -31.45
C ALA A 18 -24.49 6.24 -30.02
N GLN A 19 -24.98 5.01 -29.87
CA GLN A 19 -25.17 4.38 -28.58
C GLN A 19 -24.13 3.28 -28.42
N LEU A 20 -23.51 3.20 -27.25
CA LEU A 20 -22.59 2.14 -26.90
C LEU A 20 -22.98 1.55 -25.56
N GLU A 21 -23.11 0.23 -25.53
CA GLU A 21 -23.30 -0.53 -24.30
C GLU A 21 -21.95 -0.72 -23.59
N LEU A 22 -21.88 -0.32 -22.33
CA LEU A 22 -20.69 -0.36 -21.49
C LEU A 22 -20.96 -1.09 -20.17
N ASN A 23 -19.92 -1.77 -19.66
CA ASN A 23 -19.92 -2.32 -18.31
C ASN A 23 -19.05 -1.46 -17.41
N VAL A 24 -19.66 -0.90 -16.35
CA VAL A 24 -18.97 -0.06 -15.38
C VAL A 24 -18.72 -0.87 -14.12
N TRP A 25 -17.47 -1.23 -13.88
CA TRP A 25 -17.04 -1.98 -12.71
C TRP A 25 -16.55 -1.04 -11.62
N MET A 26 -17.03 -1.24 -10.39
CA MET A 26 -16.62 -0.43 -9.23
C MET A 26 -15.89 -1.29 -8.21
N PRO A 27 -14.84 -0.75 -7.56
CA PRO A 27 -14.16 -1.47 -6.48
C PRO A 27 -15.11 -1.65 -5.30
N ARG A 28 -15.14 -2.85 -4.74
CA ARG A 28 -15.86 -3.15 -3.50
C ARG A 28 -15.12 -2.54 -2.32
N LEU A 29 -15.83 -1.75 -1.53
CA LEU A 29 -15.31 -1.13 -0.31
C LEU A 29 -15.79 -1.91 0.94
N PRO A 30 -15.00 -1.93 2.03
CA PRO A 30 -13.63 -1.39 2.13
C PRO A 30 -12.62 -2.19 1.30
N LEU A 31 -11.51 -1.57 0.92
CA LEU A 31 -10.40 -2.29 0.29
C LEU A 31 -9.73 -3.20 1.35
N GLN A 32 -9.05 -4.26 0.92
CA GLN A 32 -8.32 -5.16 1.79
C GLN A 32 -6.82 -4.88 1.69
N ILE A 33 -6.18 -4.55 2.82
CA ILE A 33 -4.72 -4.45 2.88
C ILE A 33 -4.19 -5.80 3.37
N GLU A 34 -3.31 -6.41 2.60
CA GLU A 34 -2.59 -7.63 2.93
C GLU A 34 -1.13 -7.28 3.25
N LEU A 35 -0.64 -7.76 4.38
CA LEU A 35 0.75 -7.64 4.80
C LEU A 35 1.40 -9.02 4.78
N SER A 36 2.65 -9.12 4.33
CA SER A 36 3.41 -10.38 4.48
C SER A 36 3.58 -10.75 5.95
N ASP A 37 3.77 -9.73 6.80
CA ASP A 37 3.97 -9.85 8.24
C ASP A 37 3.27 -8.69 8.95
N THR A 38 2.43 -9.00 9.93
CA THR A 38 1.73 -8.00 10.75
C THR A 38 2.51 -7.59 12.01
N GLU A 39 3.50 -8.40 12.38
CA GLU A 39 4.41 -8.14 13.49
C GLU A 39 5.85 -8.13 12.96
N LEU A 40 6.55 -6.99 13.13
CA LEU A 40 7.90 -6.78 12.65
C LEU A 40 8.88 -6.83 13.81
N GLY A 41 9.72 -7.86 13.84
CA GLY A 41 10.73 -8.06 14.87
C GLY A 41 12.07 -7.40 14.56
N GLN A 42 12.95 -7.39 15.57
CA GLN A 42 14.34 -6.97 15.43
C GLN A 42 15.19 -8.09 14.83
N ILE A 43 15.96 -7.79 13.79
CA ILE A 43 16.87 -8.77 13.20
C ILE A 43 18.11 -8.94 14.11
N LYS A 44 18.34 -10.16 14.58
CA LYS A 44 19.50 -10.54 15.40
C LYS A 44 20.79 -10.23 14.67
N SER A 45 21.72 -9.59 15.38
CA SER A 45 23.08 -9.33 14.92
C SER A 45 23.18 -8.56 13.58
N TRP A 46 22.10 -7.91 13.12
CA TRP A 46 22.11 -7.08 11.93
C TRP A 46 22.13 -5.61 12.31
N ARG A 47 23.23 -4.94 11.96
CA ARG A 47 23.45 -3.52 12.23
C ARG A 47 23.76 -2.82 10.93
N VAL A 48 23.04 -1.73 10.65
CA VAL A 48 23.23 -0.94 9.44
C VAL A 48 24.01 0.34 9.79
N PRO A 49 25.07 0.68 9.05
CA PRO A 49 25.81 1.92 9.29
C PRO A 49 24.91 3.13 8.98
N ILE A 50 24.93 4.12 9.86
CA ILE A 50 24.25 5.40 9.62
C ILE A 50 25.09 6.19 8.62
N LEU A 51 24.67 6.21 7.35
CA LEU A 51 25.32 7.04 6.34
C LEU A 51 24.85 8.49 6.53
N THR A 52 25.70 9.33 7.13
CA THR A 52 25.47 10.78 7.10
C THR A 52 25.66 11.24 5.65
N SER A 53 24.60 11.77 5.04
CA SER A 53 24.66 12.30 3.67
C SER A 53 25.73 13.38 3.61
N LYS A 54 26.85 13.10 2.95
CA LYS A 54 27.93 14.03 2.66
C LYS A 54 27.42 15.10 1.67
N ARG A 55 26.67 16.10 2.17
CA ARG A 55 26.49 17.36 1.44
C ARG A 55 27.60 18.30 1.91
N SER A 56 28.50 18.55 0.97
CA SER A 56 29.45 19.67 0.88
C SER A 56 29.25 20.79 1.91
N ASP A 57 30.18 20.90 2.86
CA ASP A 57 30.72 22.21 3.21
C ASP A 57 32.19 22.06 3.60
N TRP A 58 33.06 22.75 2.88
CA TRP A 58 34.51 22.76 3.08
C TRP A 58 34.84 23.69 4.25
N ASN A 59 34.52 23.29 5.47
CA ASN A 59 35.20 23.70 6.70
C ASN A 59 34.45 23.14 7.91
N SER A 60 35.03 22.15 8.58
CA SER A 60 35.06 22.07 10.04
C SER A 60 35.57 20.69 10.43
N ASP A 61 36.76 20.65 11.05
CA ASP A 61 37.35 19.51 11.73
C ASP A 61 36.51 19.02 12.94
N GLU A 62 35.25 19.48 13.10
CA GLU A 62 34.30 19.01 14.11
C GLU A 62 33.23 18.05 13.59
N ALA A 63 33.18 17.77 12.27
CA ALA A 63 32.23 16.81 11.69
C ALA A 63 32.61 15.33 11.90
N GLU A 64 33.82 15.02 12.39
CA GLU A 64 34.25 13.64 12.64
C GLU A 64 33.70 13.01 13.92
N ARG A 65 33.17 13.82 14.86
CA ARG A 65 32.73 13.32 16.18
C ARG A 65 31.25 12.96 16.27
N LYS A 66 30.43 13.30 15.28
CA LYS A 66 29.01 12.95 15.21
C LYS A 66 28.69 12.24 13.90
N GLY A 67 28.82 10.92 13.84
CA GLY A 67 28.26 10.21 12.69
C GLY A 67 28.72 8.78 12.39
N LYS A 68 29.48 8.11 13.26
CA LYS A 68 29.83 6.69 13.08
C LYS A 68 29.02 5.80 14.01
N GLY A 69 27.69 5.87 13.89
CA GLY A 69 26.76 5.02 14.64
C GLY A 69 26.25 3.86 13.79
N CYS A 70 26.05 2.71 14.39
CA CYS A 70 25.27 1.62 13.81
C CYS A 70 23.83 1.70 14.35
N MET A 71 22.83 1.49 13.50
CA MET A 71 21.44 1.33 13.93
C MET A 71 21.00 -0.13 13.85
N LEU A 72 20.05 -0.49 14.71
CA LEU A 72 19.39 -1.80 14.66
C LEU A 72 18.54 -1.86 13.39
N GLN A 73 18.46 -3.07 12.80
CA GLN A 73 17.57 -3.33 11.68
C GLN A 73 16.32 -4.06 12.16
N LEU A 74 15.17 -3.49 11.81
CA LEU A 74 13.86 -4.10 12.01
C LEU A 74 13.40 -4.75 10.70
N GLN A 75 12.52 -5.74 10.82
CA GLN A 75 11.93 -6.41 9.66
C GLN A 75 11.15 -5.45 8.77
N HIS A 76 11.01 -5.86 7.52
CA HIS A 76 10.14 -5.22 6.54
C HIS A 76 9.02 -6.19 6.17
N ALA A 77 7.85 -5.66 5.83
CA ALA A 77 6.76 -6.43 5.25
C ALA A 77 6.41 -5.92 3.86
N LEU A 78 5.95 -6.82 2.99
CA LEU A 78 5.31 -6.44 1.75
C LEU A 78 3.87 -6.00 2.01
N VAL A 79 3.43 -4.98 1.30
CA VAL A 79 2.07 -4.45 1.37
C VAL A 79 1.39 -4.65 0.02
N ARG A 80 0.19 -5.21 0.05
CA ARG A 80 -0.71 -5.29 -1.10
C ARG A 80 -2.07 -4.72 -0.73
N VAL A 81 -2.74 -4.11 -1.70
CA VAL A 81 -4.12 -3.63 -1.56
C VAL A 81 -4.96 -4.33 -2.61
N LEU A 82 -5.98 -5.04 -2.15
CA LEU A 82 -6.82 -5.92 -2.95
C LEU A 82 -8.28 -5.48 -2.86
N THR A 83 -9.04 -5.76 -3.92
CA THR A 83 -10.49 -5.57 -3.93
C THR A 83 -11.15 -6.42 -5.02
N TYR A 84 -12.44 -6.69 -4.86
CA TYR A 84 -13.28 -7.19 -5.94
C TYR A 84 -13.80 -6.03 -6.77
N PHE A 85 -13.90 -6.22 -8.09
CA PHE A 85 -14.60 -5.28 -8.96
C PHE A 85 -15.99 -5.82 -9.27
N VAL A 86 -17.01 -5.05 -8.89
CA VAL A 86 -18.41 -5.47 -8.93
C VAL A 86 -19.29 -4.50 -9.72
N ALA A 87 -20.38 -5.02 -10.27
CA ALA A 87 -21.40 -4.23 -10.96
C ALA A 87 -22.80 -4.79 -10.69
N GLU A 88 -23.80 -3.91 -10.63
CA GLU A 88 -25.21 -4.28 -10.56
C GLU A 88 -25.68 -4.82 -11.92
N GLN A 89 -26.52 -5.85 -11.86
CA GLN A 89 -27.19 -6.44 -13.03
C GLN A 89 -28.48 -5.66 -13.35
N GLU A 90 -29.10 -6.00 -14.49
CA GLU A 90 -30.33 -5.36 -14.95
C GLU A 90 -31.55 -5.76 -14.09
N ASP A 91 -31.68 -7.05 -13.74
CA ASP A 91 -32.65 -7.51 -12.75
C ASP A 91 -32.03 -7.42 -11.34
N PRO A 92 -32.64 -6.68 -10.39
CA PRO A 92 -32.18 -6.63 -9.00
C PRO A 92 -32.15 -7.99 -8.28
N ARG A 93 -32.82 -9.01 -8.81
CA ARG A 93 -32.82 -10.38 -8.27
C ARG A 93 -31.57 -11.18 -8.67
N ASP A 94 -30.88 -10.73 -9.72
CA ASP A 94 -29.67 -11.40 -10.17
C ASP A 94 -28.51 -11.15 -9.18
N PRO A 95 -27.60 -12.13 -9.02
CA PRO A 95 -26.43 -11.95 -8.20
C PRO A 95 -25.55 -10.83 -8.75
N THR A 96 -24.87 -10.12 -7.85
CA THR A 96 -23.89 -9.09 -8.22
C THR A 96 -22.86 -9.66 -9.19
N ALA A 97 -22.59 -8.93 -10.27
CA ALA A 97 -21.59 -9.32 -11.25
C ALA A 97 -20.19 -9.09 -10.70
N TYR A 98 -19.25 -9.99 -11.00
CA TYR A 98 -17.83 -9.85 -10.67
C TYR A 98 -16.98 -9.81 -11.94
N PHE A 99 -16.03 -8.87 -12.03
CA PHE A 99 -15.22 -8.65 -13.22
C PHE A 99 -14.34 -9.86 -13.59
N LEU A 100 -13.71 -10.49 -12.60
CA LEU A 100 -12.85 -11.67 -12.77
C LEU A 100 -13.46 -12.94 -12.13
N GLY A 101 -14.74 -12.90 -11.75
CA GLY A 101 -15.39 -13.94 -10.94
C GLY A 101 -15.30 -13.66 -9.43
N SER A 102 -16.05 -14.44 -8.63
CA SER A 102 -16.17 -14.26 -7.18
C SER A 102 -14.93 -14.63 -6.40
N ASP A 103 -14.03 -15.41 -7.01
CA ASP A 103 -12.88 -16.03 -6.32
C ASP A 103 -11.59 -15.22 -6.51
N TRP A 104 -11.64 -14.18 -7.35
CA TRP A 104 -10.49 -13.40 -7.75
C TRP A 104 -10.59 -11.95 -7.25
N GLN A 105 -9.57 -11.54 -6.51
CA GLN A 105 -9.35 -10.14 -6.16
C GLN A 105 -8.31 -9.51 -7.08
N VAL A 106 -8.47 -8.23 -7.36
CA VAL A 106 -7.55 -7.44 -8.17
C VAL A 106 -6.58 -6.71 -7.26
N ASP A 107 -5.29 -6.81 -7.57
CA ASP A 107 -4.23 -6.04 -6.92
C ASP A 107 -4.25 -4.59 -7.42
N VAL A 108 -4.73 -3.69 -6.58
CA VAL A 108 -4.86 -2.24 -6.85
C VAL A 108 -3.75 -1.43 -6.18
N THR A 109 -2.72 -2.08 -5.62
CA THR A 109 -1.64 -1.42 -4.87
C THR A 109 -0.99 -0.28 -5.65
N ARG A 110 -0.77 -0.47 -6.96
CA ARG A 110 -0.19 0.58 -7.82
C ARG A 110 -1.11 1.79 -8.00
N LEU A 111 -2.42 1.58 -8.03
CA LEU A 111 -3.41 2.65 -8.21
C LEU A 111 -3.54 3.49 -6.94
N VAL A 112 -3.47 2.85 -5.78
CA VAL A 112 -3.65 3.54 -4.49
C VAL A 112 -2.33 4.01 -3.85
N ARG A 113 -1.18 3.73 -4.46
CA ARG A 113 0.18 4.01 -3.95
C ARG A 113 0.32 5.38 -3.30
N TYR A 114 -0.20 6.43 -3.93
CA TYR A 114 -0.06 7.83 -3.47
C TYR A 114 -1.10 8.25 -2.42
N PHE A 115 -2.08 7.39 -2.15
CA PHE A 115 -3.14 7.60 -1.18
C PHE A 115 -2.98 6.71 0.05
N MET A 116 -1.87 5.98 0.15
CA MET A 116 -1.51 5.18 1.32
C MET A 116 -0.69 6.03 2.30
N LYS A 117 -1.04 5.98 3.59
CA LYS A 117 -0.31 6.65 4.66
C LYS A 117 -0.13 5.73 5.86
N VAL A 118 1.00 5.90 6.55
CA VAL A 118 1.23 5.32 7.86
C VAL A 118 0.93 6.39 8.90
N GLU A 119 0.13 6.05 9.91
CA GLU A 119 -0.34 6.97 10.94
C GLU A 119 0.81 7.52 11.80
N ASP A 120 1.64 6.64 12.38
CA ASP A 120 2.89 7.01 13.05
C ASP A 120 4.12 6.61 12.20
N PRO A 121 4.77 7.55 11.49
CA PRO A 121 5.95 7.30 10.67
C PRO A 121 7.24 7.06 11.48
N ARG A 122 7.20 7.24 12.81
CA ARG A 122 8.31 6.91 13.71
C ARG A 122 8.38 5.41 13.97
N VAL A 123 7.22 4.74 14.04
CA VAL A 123 7.11 3.29 14.26
C VAL A 123 7.41 2.52 12.98
N ALA A 124 6.80 2.90 11.85
CA ALA A 124 7.04 2.25 10.57
C ALA A 124 6.96 3.25 9.41
N ARG A 125 7.61 2.94 8.28
CA ARG A 125 7.58 3.79 7.08
C ARG A 125 7.25 2.97 5.85
N LEU A 126 6.26 3.43 5.08
CA LEU A 126 5.95 2.88 3.78
C LEU A 126 6.92 3.44 2.72
N GLN A 127 7.65 2.54 2.06
CA GLN A 127 8.59 2.82 0.98
C GLN A 127 7.96 2.43 -0.35
N GLU A 128 7.95 3.37 -1.29
CA GLU A 128 7.42 3.21 -2.64
C GLU A 128 6.01 2.58 -2.70
N GLY A 129 5.20 2.75 -1.66
CA GLY A 129 3.85 2.17 -1.57
C GLY A 129 3.78 0.64 -1.62
N ARG A 130 4.89 -0.08 -1.36
CA ARG A 130 4.92 -1.56 -1.43
C ARG A 130 5.66 -2.22 -0.27
N VAL A 131 6.65 -1.54 0.31
CA VAL A 131 7.47 -2.12 1.39
C VAL A 131 7.24 -1.31 2.66
N LEU A 132 6.67 -1.93 3.68
CA LEU A 132 6.57 -1.33 5.00
C LEU A 132 7.83 -1.68 5.80
N SER A 133 8.60 -0.68 6.18
CA SER A 133 9.84 -0.83 6.94
C SER A 133 9.63 -0.45 8.40
N GLY A 134 9.90 -1.36 9.34
CA GLY A 134 9.91 -1.07 10.76
C GLY A 134 11.00 -0.06 11.12
N ARG A 135 10.72 0.85 12.06
CA ARG A 135 11.64 1.94 12.45
C ARG A 135 11.86 2.04 13.95
N ASP A 136 10.81 1.94 14.74
CA ASP A 136 10.87 1.96 16.19
C ASP A 136 9.76 1.07 16.76
N PHE A 137 9.92 0.62 18.00
CA PHE A 137 8.96 -0.24 18.66
C PHE A 137 7.64 0.49 18.91
N GLY A 138 6.53 -0.20 18.68
CA GLY A 138 5.21 0.37 18.86
C GLY A 138 4.17 -0.25 17.94
N THR A 139 2.98 0.35 17.93
CA THR A 139 1.88 -0.05 17.05
C THR A 139 1.46 1.14 16.21
N THR A 140 1.27 0.93 14.92
CA THR A 140 0.84 1.97 13.98
C THR A 140 -0.15 1.37 12.98
N THR A 141 -0.81 2.21 12.18
CA THR A 141 -1.76 1.74 11.18
C THR A 141 -1.40 2.25 9.79
N ILE A 142 -1.58 1.38 8.80
CA ILE A 142 -1.58 1.76 7.39
C ILE A 142 -3.02 2.05 7.00
N GLN A 143 -3.23 3.17 6.31
CA GLN A 143 -4.54 3.62 5.86
C GLN A 143 -4.48 3.95 4.36
N VAL A 144 -5.56 3.65 3.65
CA VAL A 144 -5.77 4.05 2.25
C VAL A 144 -6.85 5.11 2.23
N PHE A 145 -6.58 6.25 1.61
CA PHE A 145 -7.53 7.36 1.51
C PHE A 145 -8.18 7.43 0.13
N SER A 146 -9.39 7.99 0.09
CA SER A 146 -10.06 8.36 -1.15
C SER A 146 -9.34 9.54 -1.80
N PRO A 147 -9.03 9.49 -3.10
CA PRO A 147 -8.43 10.60 -3.82
C PRO A 147 -9.36 11.82 -3.96
N LEU A 148 -10.65 11.66 -3.66
CA LEU A 148 -11.69 12.66 -3.92
C LEU A 148 -12.35 13.22 -2.65
N SER A 149 -12.24 12.53 -1.51
CA SER A 149 -13.14 12.80 -0.38
C SER A 149 -12.54 12.63 1.02
N ASP A 150 -11.22 12.47 1.14
CA ASP A 150 -10.50 12.23 2.42
C ASP A 150 -11.04 11.06 3.29
N VAL A 151 -11.95 10.24 2.75
CA VAL A 151 -12.51 9.07 3.42
C VAL A 151 -11.48 7.94 3.44
N ILE A 152 -11.38 7.23 4.56
CA ILE A 152 -10.55 6.02 4.68
C ILE A 152 -11.26 4.87 3.94
N LEU A 153 -10.62 4.35 2.90
CA LEU A 153 -11.09 3.23 2.10
C LEU A 153 -10.63 1.87 2.65
N ALA A 154 -9.53 1.84 3.41
CA ALA A 154 -9.04 0.66 4.10
C ALA A 154 -8.08 1.02 5.23
N LYS A 155 -7.97 0.14 6.23
CA LYS A 155 -7.08 0.30 7.39
C LYS A 155 -6.58 -1.06 7.85
N THR A 156 -5.31 -1.14 8.21
CA THR A 156 -4.71 -2.33 8.82
C THR A 156 -3.63 -1.94 9.82
N THR A 157 -3.62 -2.62 10.97
CA THR A 157 -2.67 -2.37 12.05
C THR A 157 -1.41 -3.21 11.85
N VAL A 158 -0.27 -2.63 12.18
CA VAL A 158 1.03 -3.30 12.22
C VAL A 158 1.72 -3.00 13.53
N LYS A 159 2.39 -4.01 14.08
CA LYS A 159 3.12 -3.92 15.35
C LYS A 159 4.61 -4.11 15.08
N VAL A 160 5.43 -3.30 15.71
CA VAL A 160 6.89 -3.43 15.69
C VAL A 160 7.33 -3.79 17.10
N VAL A 161 7.94 -4.97 17.23
CA VAL A 161 8.26 -5.60 18.52
C VAL A 161 9.76 -5.76 18.71
N ASP A 162 10.20 -5.85 19.96
CA ASP A 162 11.59 -6.09 20.35
C ASP A 162 12.01 -7.56 20.28
N ASP A 163 11.05 -8.44 19.99
CA ASP A 163 11.32 -9.85 19.71
C ASP A 163 12.32 -10.00 18.57
N LYS A 164 13.34 -10.81 18.86
CA LYS A 164 14.50 -10.94 17.99
C LYS A 164 14.33 -12.13 17.04
N VAL A 165 14.36 -11.85 15.74
CA VAL A 165 14.29 -12.84 14.66
C VAL A 165 15.67 -13.10 14.04
N SER A 166 15.91 -14.32 13.56
CA SER A 166 17.15 -14.70 12.86
C SER A 166 16.90 -14.84 11.37
N ILE A 167 17.88 -14.44 10.56
CA ILE A 167 17.88 -14.69 9.12
C ILE A 167 18.27 -16.16 8.89
N THR A 168 17.45 -16.89 8.16
CA THR A 168 17.70 -18.30 7.80
C THR A 168 18.36 -18.44 6.44
N GLU A 169 18.05 -17.54 5.49
CA GLU A 169 18.53 -17.58 4.12
C GLU A 169 18.67 -16.16 3.57
N LEU A 170 19.66 -15.94 2.71
CA LEU A 170 19.84 -14.72 1.92
C LEU A 170 20.07 -15.10 0.47
N GLY A 171 19.20 -14.61 -0.40
CA GLY A 171 19.30 -14.78 -1.85
C GLY A 171 19.30 -13.42 -2.55
N VAL A 172 20.01 -13.35 -3.67
CA VAL A 172 19.90 -12.23 -4.61
C VAL A 172 18.95 -12.65 -5.72
N GLN A 173 17.96 -11.80 -6.01
CA GLN A 173 17.03 -12.02 -7.11
C GLN A 173 17.45 -11.12 -8.26
N LEU A 174 17.88 -11.74 -9.37
CA LEU A 174 18.29 -11.09 -10.62
C LEU A 174 17.07 -10.80 -11.50
#